data_AF-A0A661PWW9-F1
#
_entry.id   AF-A0A661PWW9-F1
#
_cell.length_a   1.000
_cell.length_b   1.000
_cell.length_c   1.000
_cell.angle_alpha   90.00
_cell.angle_beta   90.00
_cell.angle_gamma   90.00
#
_symmetry.space_group_name_H-M   'P 1'
#
loop_
_entity.id
_entity.type
_entity.pdbx_description
1 polymer ?
#
loop_
_entity_poly.entity_id
_entity_poly.type
_entity_poly.pdbx_seq_one_letter_code
_entity_poly.pdbx_strand_id
1 'polypeptide(L)'
;MNSTVTENGPENASFDLTILKHAPYGIIACDLSGEIIFANQLAAFMLHEKNLEEKNLLQIIKDIPDFKKGWNKLQTEFHDQFTMPFSIAQDVANANLSLRVTRFENSSDQRCNTLVFIEDLSSNETLDVADRLYTDSLEILMQEKSRELELIQEQLILSEKKAAMIETAGAVAHELRQPMTTIIGTIDLLNTKHTIRENPNIEKRFNIIQKQCLRMAETIKQMEKLVEYKTRQYVKDSLIIDLEESSQKK
;
A
#
# COMPACT_ATOMS: atom_id res chain seq x y z
N MET A 1 9.47 -6.33 42.62
CA MET A 1 9.51 -7.13 41.37
C MET A 1 8.32 -6.68 40.56
N ASN A 2 8.55 -5.80 39.59
CA ASN A 2 7.49 -5.11 38.86
C ASN A 2 6.87 -6.04 37.82
N SER A 3 5.57 -6.23 37.96
CA SER A 3 4.66 -6.77 36.96
C SER A 3 4.51 -5.74 35.84
N THR A 4 5.15 -5.96 34.70
CA THR A 4 4.83 -5.21 33.47
C THR A 4 3.85 -6.03 32.66
N VAL A 5 2.58 -5.71 32.85
CA VAL A 5 1.51 -5.92 31.87
C VAL A 5 1.97 -5.26 30.58
N THR A 6 2.38 -6.05 29.58
CA THR A 6 2.62 -5.53 28.23
C THR A 6 1.29 -5.41 27.52
N GLU A 7 0.89 -4.16 27.32
CA GLU A 7 -0.23 -3.74 26.48
C GLU A 7 -0.16 -4.42 25.10
N ASN A 8 -1.18 -5.21 24.77
CA ASN A 8 -1.37 -5.80 23.44
C ASN A 8 -1.73 -4.69 22.45
N GLY A 9 -0.73 -4.17 21.72
CA GLY A 9 -0.90 -3.17 20.68
C GLY A 9 -1.50 -3.72 19.36
N PRO A 10 -2.05 -2.85 18.50
CA PRO A 10 -2.66 -3.21 17.21
C PRO A 10 -1.69 -3.82 16.20
N GLU A 11 -0.39 -3.66 16.37
CA GLU A 11 0.64 -4.23 15.47
C GLU A 11 0.69 -5.76 15.53
N ASN A 12 0.59 -6.36 16.73
CA ASN A 12 0.58 -7.83 16.89
C ASN A 12 -0.68 -8.45 16.28
N ALA A 13 -1.83 -7.80 16.41
CA ALA A 13 -3.07 -8.25 15.80
C ALA A 13 -2.97 -8.31 14.26
N SER A 14 -2.24 -7.37 13.64
CA SER A 14 -2.03 -7.34 12.19
C SER A 14 -1.09 -8.45 11.70
N PHE A 15 -0.06 -8.77 12.48
CA PHE A 15 0.88 -9.86 12.20
C PHE A 15 0.22 -11.23 12.32
N ASP A 16 -0.52 -11.47 13.41
CA ASP A 16 -1.26 -12.72 13.64
C ASP A 16 -2.30 -12.97 12.55
N LEU A 17 -3.02 -11.93 12.12
CA LEU A 17 -3.96 -12.02 10.99
C LEU A 17 -3.26 -12.38 9.67
N THR A 18 -2.06 -11.85 9.45
CA THR A 18 -1.30 -12.10 8.23
C THR A 18 -0.85 -13.57 8.17
N ILE A 19 -0.38 -14.13 9.29
CA ILE A 19 -0.03 -15.55 9.38
C ILE A 19 -1.25 -16.43 9.11
N LEU A 20 -2.38 -16.14 9.75
CA LEU A 20 -3.61 -16.93 9.57
C LEU A 20 -4.17 -16.86 8.15
N LYS A 21 -3.99 -15.73 7.46
CA LYS A 21 -4.38 -15.55 6.06
C LYS A 21 -3.53 -16.39 5.09
N HIS A 22 -2.26 -16.62 5.39
CA HIS A 22 -1.31 -17.33 4.52
C HIS A 22 -0.96 -18.74 4.99
N ALA A 23 -1.60 -19.25 6.05
CA ALA A 23 -1.37 -20.59 6.54
C ALA A 23 -1.72 -21.66 5.49
N PRO A 24 -0.95 -22.77 5.39
CA PRO A 24 -1.19 -23.85 4.42
C PRO A 24 -2.37 -24.76 4.79
N TYR A 25 -3.29 -24.25 5.63
CA TYR A 25 -4.47 -24.95 6.12
C TYR A 25 -5.69 -24.06 5.90
N GLY A 26 -6.85 -24.63 5.58
CA GLY A 26 -8.10 -23.89 5.66
C GLY A 26 -8.40 -23.59 7.13
N ILE A 27 -8.48 -22.33 7.53
CA ILE A 27 -8.74 -21.93 8.91
C ILE A 27 -10.07 -21.22 8.98
N ILE A 28 -10.95 -21.68 9.88
CA ILE A 28 -12.21 -21.03 10.23
C ILE A 28 -12.28 -20.86 11.74
N ALA A 29 -12.59 -19.67 12.22
CA ALA A 29 -12.94 -19.43 13.61
C ALA A 29 -14.43 -19.12 13.70
N CYS A 30 -15.13 -19.74 14.65
CA CYS A 30 -16.55 -19.53 14.88
C CYS A 30 -16.87 -19.51 16.37
N ASP A 31 -18.03 -18.97 16.72
CA ASP A 31 -18.56 -18.99 18.08
C ASP A 31 -19.17 -20.36 18.44
N LEU A 32 -19.77 -20.48 19.62
CA LEU A 32 -20.50 -21.69 20.05
C LEU A 32 -21.78 -21.96 19.23
N SER A 33 -22.36 -20.94 18.59
CA SER A 33 -23.55 -21.10 17.75
C SER A 33 -23.19 -21.56 16.33
N GLY A 34 -21.90 -21.52 15.97
CA GLY A 34 -21.36 -21.83 14.66
C GLY A 34 -21.34 -20.62 13.72
N GLU A 35 -21.61 -19.41 14.20
CA GLU A 35 -21.41 -18.18 13.43
C GLU A 35 -19.92 -17.95 13.18
N ILE A 36 -19.55 -17.80 11.91
CA ILE A 36 -18.17 -17.66 11.49
C ILE A 36 -17.69 -16.24 11.81
N ILE A 37 -16.65 -16.14 12.63
CA ILE A 37 -16.00 -14.87 13.02
C ILE A 37 -14.86 -14.54 12.06
N PHE A 38 -14.20 -15.58 11.51
CA PHE A 38 -13.08 -15.44 10.59
C PHE A 38 -12.98 -16.68 9.71
N ALA A 39 -12.65 -16.49 8.44
CA ALA A 39 -12.24 -17.59 7.57
C ALA A 39 -11.13 -17.12 6.62
N ASN A 40 -10.07 -17.92 6.47
CA ASN A 40 -9.04 -17.61 5.47
C ASN A 40 -9.51 -18.01 4.06
N GLN A 41 -8.81 -17.45 3.05
CA GLN A 41 -9.16 -17.67 1.64
C GLN A 41 -9.07 -19.15 1.24
N LEU A 42 -8.14 -19.89 1.86
CA LEU A 42 -7.95 -21.32 1.61
C LEU A 42 -9.14 -22.14 2.11
N ALA A 43 -9.74 -21.80 3.25
CA ALA A 43 -10.96 -22.44 3.74
C ALA A 43 -12.16 -22.21 2.82
N ALA A 44 -12.33 -20.97 2.34
CA ALA A 44 -13.38 -20.61 1.37
C ALA A 44 -13.24 -21.40 0.07
N PHE A 45 -12.00 -21.55 -0.41
CA PHE A 45 -11.67 -22.34 -1.58
C PHE A 45 -11.96 -23.84 -1.37
N MET A 46 -11.49 -24.45 -0.28
CA MET A 46 -11.68 -25.88 0.02
C MET A 46 -13.15 -26.26 0.20
N LEU A 47 -13.98 -25.37 0.75
CA LEU A 47 -15.41 -25.58 0.95
C LEU A 47 -16.29 -25.14 -0.22
N HIS A 48 -15.72 -24.60 -1.31
CA HIS A 48 -16.46 -24.06 -2.47
C HIS A 48 -17.48 -22.97 -2.10
N GLU A 49 -17.22 -22.22 -1.04
CA GLU A 49 -18.15 -21.24 -0.50
C GLU A 49 -17.55 -19.84 -0.50
N LYS A 50 -18.19 -18.93 -1.23
CA LYS A 50 -17.86 -17.50 -1.18
C LYS A 50 -18.52 -16.86 0.04
N ASN A 51 -17.80 -15.92 0.67
CA ASN A 51 -18.24 -15.15 1.83
C ASN A 51 -18.64 -16.04 3.02
N LEU A 52 -17.67 -16.78 3.55
CA LEU A 52 -17.87 -17.65 4.72
C LEU A 52 -18.21 -16.85 6.00
N GLU A 53 -17.70 -15.63 6.15
CA GLU A 53 -17.87 -14.82 7.37
C GLU A 53 -19.32 -14.37 7.63
N GLU A 54 -20.20 -14.43 6.64
CA GLU A 54 -21.63 -14.10 6.80
C GLU A 54 -22.52 -15.33 7.00
N LYS A 55 -21.91 -16.52 7.13
CA LYS A 55 -22.60 -17.80 7.13
C LYS A 55 -22.36 -18.55 8.43
N ASN A 56 -23.25 -19.49 8.71
CA ASN A 56 -23.12 -20.40 9.84
C ASN A 56 -22.43 -21.69 9.36
N LEU A 57 -21.36 -22.09 10.06
CA LEU A 57 -20.56 -23.26 9.76
C LEU A 57 -21.41 -24.55 9.72
N LEU A 58 -22.37 -24.70 10.63
CA LEU A 58 -23.24 -25.88 10.70
C LEU A 58 -24.15 -26.01 9.47
N GLN A 59 -24.43 -24.91 8.76
CA GLN A 59 -25.21 -24.92 7.53
C GLN A 59 -24.38 -25.32 6.32
N ILE A 60 -23.13 -24.83 6.26
CA ILE A 60 -22.18 -25.15 5.19
C ILE A 60 -21.78 -26.63 5.26
N ILE A 61 -21.59 -27.12 6.48
CA ILE A 61 -21.07 -28.46 6.76
C ILE A 61 -22.20 -29.47 7.04
N LYS A 62 -23.46 -29.11 6.77
CA LYS A 62 -24.63 -29.96 7.04
C LYS A 62 -24.58 -31.33 6.37
N ASP A 63 -23.93 -31.39 5.21
CA ASP A 63 -23.86 -32.57 4.37
C ASP A 63 -22.71 -33.52 4.77
N ILE A 64 -21.86 -33.11 5.73
CA ILE A 64 -20.82 -33.98 6.30
C ILE A 64 -21.46 -34.92 7.33
N PRO A 65 -21.41 -36.25 7.11
CA PRO A 65 -21.91 -37.24 8.06
C PRO A 65 -21.20 -37.09 9.40
N ASP A 66 -21.93 -37.24 10.50
CA ASP A 66 -21.42 -37.25 11.87
C ASP A 66 -20.79 -35.95 12.42
N PHE A 67 -20.65 -34.89 11.60
CA PHE A 67 -20.13 -33.59 12.07
C PHE A 67 -20.97 -33.01 13.21
N LYS A 68 -22.30 -33.03 13.07
CA LYS A 68 -23.23 -32.56 14.12
C LYS A 68 -23.10 -33.35 15.42
N LYS A 69 -22.75 -34.64 15.34
CA LYS A 69 -22.51 -35.48 16.53
C LYS A 69 -21.20 -35.09 17.21
N GLY A 70 -20.14 -34.87 16.43
CA GLY A 70 -18.84 -34.40 16.93
C GLY A 70 -18.94 -33.01 17.57
N TRP A 71 -19.64 -32.09 16.91
CA TRP A 71 -19.92 -30.74 17.41
C TRP A 71 -20.63 -30.74 18.76
N ASN A 72 -21.72 -31.51 18.89
CA ASN A 72 -22.45 -31.61 20.15
C ASN A 72 -21.59 -32.23 21.27
N LYS A 73 -20.73 -33.21 20.96
CA LYS A 73 -19.79 -33.80 21.93
C LYS A 73 -18.76 -32.79 22.41
N LEU A 74 -18.22 -31.96 21.52
CA LEU A 74 -17.28 -30.88 21.87
C LEU A 74 -17.91 -29.79 22.74
N GLN A 75 -19.25 -29.65 22.71
CA GLN A 75 -19.98 -28.73 23.58
C GLN A 75 -20.37 -29.34 24.94
N THR A 76 -20.52 -30.67 25.04
CA THR A 76 -21.11 -31.36 26.20
C THR A 76 -20.13 -32.20 27.00
N GLU A 77 -19.07 -32.72 26.38
CA GLU A 77 -18.01 -33.51 27.01
C GLU A 77 -16.70 -32.69 27.05
N PHE A 78 -15.83 -32.97 28.02
CA PHE A 78 -14.48 -32.37 28.20
C PHE A 78 -13.48 -32.71 27.06
N HIS A 79 -13.95 -32.87 25.81
CA HIS A 79 -13.09 -33.07 24.65
C HIS A 79 -12.70 -31.70 24.07
N ASP A 80 -11.42 -31.37 24.15
CA ASP A 80 -10.89 -30.10 23.64
C ASP A 80 -10.82 -30.06 22.10
N GLN A 81 -10.82 -31.22 21.42
CA GLN A 81 -10.77 -31.31 19.96
C GLN A 81 -11.33 -32.63 19.39
N PHE A 82 -11.75 -32.61 18.13
CA PHE A 82 -12.02 -33.81 17.31
C PHE A 82 -11.51 -33.64 15.88
N THR A 83 -11.13 -34.74 15.24
CA THR A 83 -10.72 -34.75 13.82
C THR A 83 -11.56 -35.78 13.06
N MET A 84 -12.01 -35.43 11.86
CA MET A 84 -12.76 -36.33 10.99
C MET A 84 -12.45 -36.12 9.51
N PRO A 85 -12.22 -37.20 8.75
CA PRO A 85 -12.13 -37.12 7.30
C PRO A 85 -13.53 -36.97 6.68
N PHE A 86 -13.61 -36.25 5.56
CA PHE A 86 -14.80 -36.12 4.74
C PHE A 86 -14.42 -35.99 3.26
N SER A 87 -15.32 -36.36 2.36
CA SER A 87 -15.11 -36.20 0.93
C SER A 87 -16.09 -35.16 0.39
N ILE A 88 -15.59 -34.20 -0.37
CA ILE A 88 -16.42 -33.23 -1.10
C ILE A 88 -16.24 -33.45 -2.60
N ALA A 89 -17.34 -33.50 -3.35
CA ALA A 89 -17.31 -33.61 -4.80
C ALA A 89 -16.83 -32.27 -5.38
N GLN A 90 -15.70 -32.28 -6.11
CA GLN A 90 -15.24 -31.11 -6.86
C GLN A 90 -15.32 -31.40 -8.36
N ASP A 91 -15.43 -30.34 -9.18
CA ASP A 91 -15.62 -30.41 -10.64
C ASP A 91 -14.56 -31.24 -11.40
N VAL A 92 -13.39 -31.50 -10.79
CA VAL A 92 -12.26 -32.19 -11.44
C VAL A 92 -11.89 -33.50 -10.74
N ALA A 93 -12.17 -33.67 -9.43
CA ALA A 93 -11.94 -34.89 -8.66
C ALA A 93 -12.65 -34.85 -7.30
N ASN A 94 -12.94 -36.00 -6.68
CA ASN A 94 -13.35 -36.02 -5.27
C ASN A 94 -12.15 -35.63 -4.40
N ALA A 95 -12.27 -34.51 -3.68
CA ALA A 95 -11.26 -34.11 -2.70
C ALA A 95 -11.55 -34.80 -1.37
N ASN A 96 -10.54 -35.49 -0.81
CA ASN A 96 -10.60 -36.06 0.53
C ASN A 96 -10.02 -35.03 1.48
N LEU A 97 -10.86 -34.42 2.29
CA LEU A 97 -10.46 -33.42 3.27
C LEU A 97 -10.50 -34.02 4.68
N SER A 98 -9.76 -33.43 5.61
CA SER A 98 -9.80 -33.69 7.03
C SER A 98 -10.19 -32.41 7.74
N LEU A 99 -11.22 -32.50 8.57
CA LEU A 99 -11.68 -31.41 9.41
C LEU A 99 -11.21 -31.67 10.84
N ARG A 100 -10.40 -30.77 11.39
CA ARG A 100 -10.01 -30.76 12.81
C ARG A 100 -10.65 -29.58 13.50
N VAL A 101 -11.45 -29.85 14.52
CA VAL A 101 -12.16 -28.84 15.31
C VAL A 101 -11.58 -28.82 16.70
N THR A 102 -11.17 -27.65 17.16
CA THR A 102 -10.59 -27.44 18.49
C THR A 102 -11.33 -26.32 19.19
N ARG A 103 -11.76 -26.56 20.43
CA ARG A 103 -12.31 -25.52 21.30
C ARG A 103 -11.17 -24.75 21.95
N PHE A 104 -11.30 -23.44 22.04
CA PHE A 104 -10.43 -22.61 22.88
C PHE A 104 -11.26 -21.62 23.69
N GLU A 105 -10.80 -21.33 24.90
CA GLU A 105 -11.41 -20.33 25.77
C GLU A 105 -10.61 -19.04 25.67
N ASN A 106 -11.27 -17.93 25.31
CA ASN A 106 -10.62 -16.64 25.35
C ASN A 106 -10.57 -16.16 26.80
N SER A 107 -9.35 -16.01 27.32
CA SER A 107 -9.08 -15.52 28.68
C SER A 107 -9.59 -14.10 28.95
N SER A 108 -9.91 -13.31 27.90
CA SER A 108 -10.32 -11.91 28.02
C SER A 108 -11.85 -11.70 28.00
N ASP A 109 -12.61 -12.58 27.35
CA ASP A 109 -14.05 -12.36 27.08
C ASP A 109 -14.95 -13.51 27.59
N GLN A 110 -14.38 -14.55 28.21
CA GLN A 110 -15.11 -15.73 28.72
C GLN A 110 -15.97 -16.48 27.66
N ARG A 111 -15.88 -16.07 26.38
CA ARG A 111 -16.52 -16.74 25.25
C ARG A 111 -15.67 -17.92 24.83
N CYS A 112 -16.30 -19.08 24.76
CA CYS A 112 -15.70 -20.26 24.13
C CYS A 112 -15.79 -20.06 22.62
N ASN A 113 -14.66 -20.13 21.96
CA ASN A 113 -14.57 -20.07 20.52
C ASN A 113 -14.12 -21.42 19.99
N THR A 114 -14.46 -21.67 18.74
CA THR A 114 -14.13 -22.92 18.07
C THR A 114 -13.28 -22.60 16.85
N LEU A 115 -12.12 -23.24 16.76
CA LEU A 115 -11.24 -23.16 15.61
C LEU A 115 -11.34 -24.44 14.80
N VAL A 116 -11.43 -24.30 13.49
CA VAL A 116 -11.60 -25.40 12.54
C VAL A 116 -10.49 -25.32 11.52
N PHE A 117 -9.73 -26.40 11.42
CA PHE A 117 -8.70 -26.60 10.41
C PHE A 117 -9.21 -27.57 9.36
N ILE A 118 -8.98 -27.25 8.10
CA ILE A 118 -9.29 -28.06 6.93
C ILE A 118 -7.95 -28.41 6.28
N GLU A 119 -7.67 -29.70 6.23
CA GLU A 119 -6.47 -30.30 5.63
C GLU A 119 -6.90 -31.11 4.42
N ASP A 120 -6.14 -31.06 3.32
CA ASP A 120 -6.34 -31.99 2.20
C ASP A 120 -5.57 -33.29 2.46
N LEU A 121 -6.28 -34.42 2.43
CA LEU A 121 -5.75 -35.77 2.62
C LEU A 121 -5.51 -36.51 1.30
N SER A 122 -5.91 -35.97 0.15
CA SER A 122 -5.67 -36.59 -1.16
C SER A 122 -4.18 -36.57 -1.52
N SER A 123 -3.50 -37.71 -1.39
CA SER A 123 -2.08 -37.81 -1.75
C SER A 123 -1.85 -37.73 -3.28
N ASN A 124 -0.98 -36.78 -3.67
CA ASN A 124 0.02 -36.81 -4.74
C ASN A 124 -0.25 -36.43 -6.22
N GLU A 125 -1.45 -36.05 -6.66
CA GLU A 125 -1.58 -35.45 -8.02
C GLU A 125 -2.27 -34.08 -8.00
N THR A 126 -3.21 -33.88 -7.07
CA THR A 126 -3.99 -32.63 -6.96
C THR A 126 -3.24 -31.54 -6.22
N LEU A 127 -2.41 -31.88 -5.21
CA LEU A 127 -1.53 -30.93 -4.52
C LEU A 127 -0.49 -30.34 -5.47
N ASP A 128 0.11 -31.16 -6.33
CA ASP A 128 1.12 -30.74 -7.31
C ASP A 128 0.54 -29.81 -8.39
N VAL A 129 -0.74 -29.98 -8.74
CA VAL A 129 -1.43 -29.13 -9.71
C VAL A 129 -1.90 -27.84 -9.03
N ALA A 130 -2.43 -27.93 -7.80
CA ALA A 130 -2.83 -26.75 -7.03
C ALA A 130 -1.63 -25.87 -6.68
N ASP A 131 -0.53 -26.45 -6.17
CA ASP A 131 0.70 -25.72 -5.85
C ASP A 131 1.30 -25.07 -7.08
N ARG A 132 1.25 -25.74 -8.25
CA ARG A 132 1.66 -25.11 -9.51
C ARG A 132 0.77 -23.95 -9.91
N LEU A 133 -0.55 -24.11 -9.85
CA LEU A 133 -1.48 -23.02 -10.18
C LEU A 133 -1.34 -21.83 -9.21
N TYR A 134 -1.14 -22.10 -7.92
CA TYR A 134 -0.90 -21.07 -6.92
C TYR A 134 0.45 -20.38 -7.16
N THR A 135 1.51 -21.13 -7.42
CA THR A 135 2.83 -20.58 -7.75
C THR A 135 2.77 -19.73 -9.02
N ASP A 136 2.14 -20.22 -10.08
CA ASP A 136 1.97 -19.48 -11.34
C ASP A 136 1.17 -18.19 -11.10
N SER A 137 0.09 -18.25 -10.32
CA SER A 137 -0.72 -17.07 -10.00
C SER A 137 0.06 -16.04 -9.15
N LEU A 138 0.88 -16.50 -8.21
CA LEU A 138 1.74 -15.67 -7.39
C LEU A 138 2.84 -15.03 -8.24
N GLU A 139 3.46 -15.78 -9.16
CA GLU A 139 4.45 -15.25 -10.09
C GLU A 139 3.86 -14.16 -10.98
N ILE A 140 2.67 -14.39 -11.55
CA ILE A 140 1.96 -13.38 -12.36
C ILE A 140 1.70 -12.12 -11.54
N LEU A 141 1.17 -12.26 -10.32
CA LEU A 141 0.90 -11.12 -9.44
C LEU A 141 2.20 -10.40 -9.02
N MET A 142 3.26 -11.15 -8.70
CA MET A 142 4.57 -10.57 -8.37
C MET A 142 5.15 -9.81 -9.54
N GLN A 143 5.03 -10.32 -10.77
CA GLN A 143 5.45 -9.61 -11.98
C GLN A 143 4.63 -8.34 -12.20
N GLU A 144 3.32 -8.38 -12.02
CA GLU A 144 2.45 -7.21 -12.12
C GLU A 144 2.84 -6.14 -11.08
N LYS A 145 3.03 -6.55 -9.82
CA LYS A 145 3.43 -5.65 -8.74
C LYS A 145 4.85 -5.11 -8.93
N SER A 146 5.79 -5.93 -9.39
CA SER A 146 7.15 -5.48 -9.70
C SER A 146 7.12 -4.43 -10.81
N ARG A 147 6.33 -4.65 -11.86
CA ARG A 147 6.15 -3.69 -12.96
C ARG A 147 5.50 -2.39 -12.49
N GLU A 148 4.49 -2.48 -11.63
CA GLU A 148 3.84 -1.31 -11.03
C GLU A 148 4.85 -0.49 -10.18
N LEU A 149 5.65 -1.17 -9.35
CA LEU A 149 6.70 -0.54 -8.55
C LEU A 149 7.77 0.12 -9.41
N GLU A 150 8.22 -0.53 -10.48
CA GLU A 150 9.17 0.05 -11.43
C GLU A 150 8.63 1.33 -12.06
N LEU A 151 7.37 1.32 -12.51
CA LEU A 151 6.72 2.50 -13.08
C LEU A 151 6.62 3.66 -12.08
N ILE A 152 6.22 3.36 -10.84
CA ILE A 152 6.14 4.37 -9.77
C ILE A 152 7.53 4.91 -9.44
N GLN A 153 8.55 4.04 -9.36
CA GLN A 153 9.92 4.45 -9.08
C GLN A 153 10.49 5.33 -10.19
N GLU A 154 10.25 5.00 -11.46
CA GLU A 154 10.64 5.83 -12.60
C GLU A 154 9.97 7.21 -12.53
N GLN A 155 8.68 7.25 -12.21
CA GLN A 155 7.95 8.52 -12.03
C GLN A 155 8.51 9.34 -10.87
N LEU A 156 8.86 8.70 -9.76
CA LEU A 156 9.46 9.35 -8.60
C LEU A 156 10.84 9.94 -8.94
N ILE A 157 11.71 9.17 -9.57
CA ILE A 157 13.05 9.63 -10.00
C ILE A 157 12.91 10.81 -10.98
N LEU A 158 11.96 10.74 -11.93
CA LEU A 158 11.70 11.84 -12.84
C LEU A 158 11.18 13.09 -12.12
N SER A 159 10.36 12.91 -11.09
CA SER A 159 9.85 13.98 -10.24
C SER A 159 10.99 14.65 -9.46
N GLU A 160 11.84 13.87 -8.78
CA GLU A 160 12.99 14.37 -8.03
C GLU A 160 13.96 15.13 -8.92
N LYS A 161 14.30 14.59 -10.10
CA LYS A 161 15.17 15.28 -11.07
C LYS A 161 14.56 16.62 -11.52
N LYS A 162 13.25 16.66 -11.75
CA LYS A 162 12.55 17.91 -12.11
C LYS A 162 12.56 18.92 -10.97
N ALA A 163 12.30 18.48 -9.73
CA ALA A 163 12.33 19.33 -8.55
C ALA A 163 13.74 19.93 -8.32
N ALA A 164 14.78 19.10 -8.38
CA ALA A 164 16.16 19.54 -8.26
C ALA A 164 16.56 20.54 -9.36
N MET A 165 16.14 20.31 -10.62
CA MET A 165 16.37 21.28 -11.70
C MET A 165 15.67 22.62 -11.45
N ILE A 166 14.43 22.59 -10.94
CA ILE A 166 13.65 23.79 -10.61
C ILE A 166 14.34 24.58 -9.48
N GLU A 167 14.74 23.90 -8.41
CA GLU A 167 15.45 24.50 -7.29
C GLU A 167 16.77 25.14 -7.73
N THR A 168 17.56 24.39 -8.52
CA THR A 168 18.84 24.88 -9.05
C THR A 168 18.64 26.07 -9.99
N ALA A 169 17.63 26.03 -10.87
CA ALA A 169 17.32 27.14 -11.77
C ALA A 169 16.88 28.41 -11.02
N GLY A 170 16.12 28.26 -9.93
CA GLY A 170 15.75 29.37 -9.05
C GLY A 170 16.95 29.99 -8.34
N ALA A 171 17.86 29.16 -7.81
CA ALA A 171 19.09 29.62 -7.17
C ALA A 171 20.01 30.36 -8.17
N VAL A 172 20.26 29.78 -9.34
CA VAL A 172 21.06 30.39 -10.41
C VAL A 172 20.43 31.70 -10.90
N ALA A 173 19.09 31.74 -11.04
CA ALA A 173 18.38 32.97 -11.39
C ALA A 173 18.60 34.08 -10.34
N HIS A 174 18.51 33.75 -9.06
CA HIS A 174 18.74 34.69 -7.98
C HIS A 174 20.18 35.21 -7.94
N GLU A 175 21.17 34.32 -8.06
CA GLU A 175 22.59 34.69 -8.04
C GLU A 175 22.99 35.52 -9.26
N LEU A 176 22.45 35.23 -10.45
CA LEU A 176 22.72 36.01 -11.65
C LEU A 176 22.02 37.37 -11.65
N ARG A 177 20.85 37.49 -11.01
CA ARG A 177 20.13 38.77 -10.90
C ARG A 177 20.96 39.84 -10.19
N GLN A 178 21.63 39.47 -9.10
CA GLN A 178 22.37 40.42 -8.26
C GLN A 178 23.46 41.23 -8.99
N PRO A 179 24.49 40.61 -9.61
CA PRO A 179 25.53 41.36 -10.32
C PRO A 179 24.95 42.11 -11.50
N MET A 180 23.90 41.59 -12.12
CA MET A 180 23.31 42.16 -13.31
C MET A 180 22.48 43.42 -12.99
N THR A 181 21.76 43.44 -11.85
CA THR A 181 21.14 44.65 -11.30
C THR A 181 22.20 45.71 -10.95
N THR A 182 23.34 45.31 -10.37
CA THR A 182 24.47 46.21 -10.09
C THR A 182 25.06 46.81 -11.36
N ILE A 183 25.26 46.01 -12.40
CA ILE A 183 25.76 46.48 -13.70
C ILE A 183 24.77 47.48 -14.32
N ILE A 184 23.48 47.16 -14.37
CA ILE A 184 22.45 48.07 -14.88
C ILE A 184 22.48 49.39 -14.11
N GLY A 185 22.43 49.33 -12.77
CA GLY A 185 22.45 50.53 -11.93
C GLY A 185 23.72 51.37 -12.12
N THR A 186 24.88 50.73 -12.30
CA THR A 186 26.14 51.44 -12.59
C THR A 186 26.10 52.14 -13.94
N ILE A 187 25.58 51.47 -14.97
CA ILE A 187 25.43 52.07 -16.31
C ILE A 187 24.43 53.22 -16.28
N ASP A 188 23.31 53.08 -15.55
CA ASP A 188 22.33 54.16 -15.36
C ASP A 188 22.95 55.38 -14.68
N LEU A 189 23.75 55.19 -13.62
CA LEU A 189 24.46 56.27 -12.96
C LEU A 189 25.48 56.96 -13.88
N LEU A 190 26.19 56.19 -14.70
CA LEU A 190 27.15 56.68 -15.68
C LEU A 190 26.47 57.45 -16.82
N ASN A 191 25.30 57.02 -17.28
CA ASN A 191 24.48 57.74 -18.26
C ASN A 191 23.92 59.06 -17.68
N THR A 192 23.63 59.08 -16.37
CA THR A 192 23.05 60.25 -15.69
C THR A 192 24.09 61.33 -15.40
N LYS A 193 25.34 60.95 -15.06
CA LYS A 193 26.45 61.89 -14.89
C LYS A 193 26.98 62.30 -16.26
N HIS A 194 26.89 63.58 -16.62
CA HIS A 194 27.23 64.16 -17.93
C HIS A 194 28.66 63.90 -18.49
N THR A 195 29.49 63.07 -17.85
CA THR A 195 30.88 62.79 -18.20
C THR A 195 31.06 61.98 -19.51
N ILE A 196 30.02 61.29 -20.00
CA ILE A 196 30.10 60.42 -21.19
C ILE A 196 29.67 61.14 -22.49
N ARG A 197 29.02 62.31 -22.40
CA ARG A 197 28.47 63.05 -23.55
C ARG A 197 29.51 63.55 -24.55
N GLU A 198 30.79 63.52 -24.20
CA GLU A 198 31.87 64.02 -25.06
C GLU A 198 32.32 62.99 -26.12
N ASN A 199 31.87 61.73 -26.06
CA ASN A 199 32.19 60.72 -27.07
C ASN A 199 30.97 59.84 -27.45
N PRO A 200 30.30 60.11 -28.60
CA PRO A 200 29.08 59.40 -29.00
C PRO A 200 29.27 57.90 -29.25
N ASN A 201 30.52 57.42 -29.44
CA ASN A 201 30.80 55.97 -29.54
C ASN A 201 30.77 55.27 -28.17
N ILE A 202 31.11 55.98 -27.08
CA ILE A 202 31.12 55.43 -25.73
C ILE A 202 29.68 55.30 -25.21
N GLU A 203 28.86 56.33 -25.43
CA GLU A 203 27.43 56.31 -25.08
C GLU A 203 26.70 55.15 -25.77
N LYS A 204 26.92 54.94 -27.08
CA LYS A 204 26.34 53.81 -27.81
C LYS A 204 26.75 52.46 -27.20
N ARG A 205 28.02 52.29 -26.82
CA ARG A 205 28.52 51.03 -26.23
C ARG A 205 27.89 50.76 -24.86
N PHE A 206 27.79 51.78 -24.00
CA PHE A 206 27.11 51.66 -22.70
C PHE A 206 25.63 51.29 -22.85
N ASN A 207 24.95 51.93 -23.80
CA ASN A 207 23.53 51.65 -24.08
C ASN A 207 23.33 50.21 -24.60
N ILE A 208 24.26 49.68 -25.41
CA ILE A 208 24.23 48.28 -25.84
C ILE A 208 24.40 47.33 -24.64
N ILE A 209 25.39 47.58 -23.77
CA ILE A 209 25.65 46.74 -22.59
C ILE A 209 24.43 46.76 -21.65
N GLN A 210 23.85 47.94 -21.43
CA GLN A 210 22.65 48.10 -20.63
C GLN A 210 21.47 47.28 -21.19
N LYS A 211 21.22 47.37 -22.50
CA LYS A 211 20.17 46.58 -23.16
C LYS A 211 20.40 45.08 -23.04
N GLN A 212 21.64 44.60 -23.13
CA GLN A 212 21.95 43.18 -22.96
C GLN A 212 21.72 42.73 -21.52
N CYS A 213 22.12 43.55 -20.53
CA CYS A 213 21.83 43.26 -19.14
C CYS A 213 20.31 43.21 -18.89
N LEU A 214 19.55 44.21 -19.38
CA LEU A 214 18.08 44.21 -19.24
C LEU A 214 17.43 42.97 -19.85
N ARG A 215 17.88 42.53 -21.02
CA ARG A 215 17.42 41.27 -21.64
C ARG A 215 17.72 40.06 -20.78
N MET A 216 18.92 39.97 -20.20
CA MET A 216 19.28 38.88 -19.29
C MET A 216 18.41 38.88 -18.02
N ALA A 217 18.09 40.05 -17.44
CA ALA A 217 17.15 40.14 -16.30
C ALA A 217 15.78 39.58 -16.65
N GLU A 218 15.29 39.90 -17.84
CA GLU A 218 13.99 39.44 -18.30
C GLU A 218 13.96 37.92 -18.49
N THR A 219 14.98 37.33 -19.10
CA THR A 219 15.13 35.87 -19.22
C THR A 219 15.16 35.19 -17.85
N ILE A 220 15.92 35.75 -16.90
CA ILE A 220 15.99 35.26 -15.52
C ILE A 220 14.62 35.34 -14.83
N LYS A 221 13.87 36.43 -15.03
CA LYS A 221 12.52 36.60 -14.49
C LYS A 221 11.52 35.60 -15.09
N GLN A 222 11.71 35.22 -16.36
CA GLN A 222 10.91 34.17 -16.99
C GLN A 222 11.23 32.78 -16.40
N MET A 223 12.52 32.48 -16.13
CA MET A 223 12.92 31.27 -15.42
C MET A 223 12.27 31.16 -14.03
N GLU A 224 12.24 32.24 -13.25
CA GLU A 224 11.59 32.23 -11.93
C GLU A 224 10.08 31.94 -11.98
N LYS A 225 9.36 32.51 -12.96
CA LYS A 225 7.93 32.21 -13.13
C LYS A 225 7.68 30.74 -13.47
N LEU A 226 8.57 30.12 -14.24
CA LEU A 226 8.50 28.70 -14.56
C LEU A 226 8.76 27.83 -13.33
N VAL A 227 9.71 28.23 -12.47
CA VAL A 227 9.98 27.60 -11.18
C VAL A 227 8.73 27.69 -10.30
N GLU A 228 8.18 28.89 -10.08
CA GLU A 228 7.02 29.10 -9.21
C GLU A 228 5.77 28.34 -9.68
N TYR A 229 5.46 28.37 -10.98
CA TYR A 229 4.32 27.66 -11.55
C TYR A 229 4.43 26.14 -11.34
N LYS A 230 5.61 25.56 -11.60
CA LYS A 230 5.82 24.12 -11.43
C LYS A 230 5.85 23.69 -9.97
N THR A 231 6.40 24.51 -9.07
CA THR A 231 6.35 24.23 -7.62
C THR A 231 4.91 24.23 -7.11
N ARG A 232 4.05 25.18 -7.55
CA ARG A 232 2.64 25.21 -7.14
C ARG A 232 1.84 24.03 -7.68
N GLN A 233 2.08 23.61 -8.92
CA GLN A 233 1.42 22.43 -9.49
C GLN A 233 1.78 21.16 -8.71
N TYR A 234 3.06 21.00 -8.34
CA TYR A 234 3.50 19.85 -7.57
C TYR A 234 2.90 19.80 -6.16
N VAL A 235 2.84 20.93 -5.45
CA VAL A 235 2.17 21.03 -4.14
C VAL A 235 0.68 20.68 -4.26
N LYS A 236 0.04 21.04 -5.37
CA LYS A 236 -1.38 20.70 -5.62
C LYS A 236 -1.58 19.22 -5.91
N ASP A 237 -0.70 18.62 -6.71
CA ASP A 237 -0.75 17.18 -7.03
C ASP A 237 -0.37 16.31 -5.81
N SER A 238 0.45 16.82 -4.89
CA SER A 238 0.77 16.17 -3.60
C SER A 238 -0.26 16.44 -2.49
N LEU A 239 -1.14 17.45 -2.63
CA LEU A 239 -2.26 17.69 -1.71
C LEU A 239 -3.51 16.84 -2.02
N ILE A 240 -3.50 16.00 -3.06
CA ILE A 240 -4.65 15.19 -3.48
C ILE A 240 -4.46 13.70 -3.17
N ILE A 241 -3.27 13.27 -2.75
CA ILE A 241 -3.03 11.88 -2.30
C ILE A 241 -3.27 11.72 -0.78
N ASP A 242 -3.55 12.82 -0.06
CA ASP A 242 -3.87 12.74 1.37
C ASP A 242 -5.12 13.58 1.70
N LEU A 243 -6.08 12.93 2.35
CA LEU A 243 -7.40 13.41 2.79
C LEU A 243 -8.48 13.62 1.71
N GLU A 244 -9.15 12.55 1.27
CA GLU A 244 -10.64 12.45 1.29
C GLU A 244 -11.22 11.08 0.84
N GLU A 245 -10.71 9.93 1.33
CA GLU A 245 -11.50 8.68 1.28
C GLU A 245 -11.52 7.84 2.59
N SER A 246 -10.96 8.31 3.70
CA SER A 246 -11.03 7.60 5.00
C SER A 246 -11.83 8.31 6.10
N SER A 247 -12.54 9.40 5.80
CA SER A 247 -13.32 10.10 6.81
C SER A 247 -14.62 10.67 6.25
N GLN A 248 -15.53 9.79 5.83
CA GLN A 248 -16.98 10.03 5.96
C GLN A 248 -17.76 8.73 5.78
N LYS A 249 -18.12 8.10 6.89
CA LYS A 249 -19.46 7.56 7.05
C LYS A 249 -19.96 7.94 8.44
N LYS A 250 -20.79 8.98 8.43
CA LYS A 250 -21.84 9.18 9.42
C LYS A 250 -22.96 8.20 9.13
#